data_AF-A0A1I7WXU9-F1
#
_entry.id   AF-A0A1I7WXU9-F1
#
_cell.length_a   1.000
_cell.length_b   1.000
_cell.length_c   1.000
_cell.angle_alpha   90.00
_cell.angle_beta   90.00
_cell.angle_gamma   90.00
#
_symmetry.space_group_name_H-M   'P 1'
#
loop_
_entity.id
_entity.type
_entity.pdbx_description
1 polymer ?
#
loop_
_entity_poly.entity_id
_entity_poly.type
_entity_poly.pdbx_seq_one_letter_code
_entity_poly.pdbx_strand_id
1 'polypeptide(L)'
;MNRNTVIVARIVAVVSHEDIVPLTVVACDSSESCLAITIYNCSPSFSFVLGDSIAVADPFVVETKDVILPSSRSISFRSIQVKNPALLSRNGVITKATQLAPATINFTVM
;
A
#
# COMPACT_ATOMS: atom_id res chain seq x y z
N MET A 1 -0.28 15.00 -3.20
CA MET A 1 -1.51 14.64 -2.47
C MET A 1 -2.68 15.17 -3.26
N ASN A 2 -3.60 14.30 -3.65
CA ASN A 2 -4.75 14.68 -4.47
C ASN A 2 -5.96 14.80 -3.54
N ARG A 3 -6.26 16.01 -3.08
CA ARG A 3 -7.34 16.26 -2.11
C ARG A 3 -8.73 16.09 -2.76
N ASN A 4 -9.71 15.73 -1.94
CA ASN A 4 -11.10 15.50 -2.34
C ASN A 4 -11.22 14.50 -3.50
N THR A 5 -10.27 13.56 -3.57
CA THR A 5 -10.19 12.55 -4.62
C THR A 5 -10.14 11.18 -3.97
N VAL A 6 -10.85 10.22 -4.55
CA VAL A 6 -10.77 8.81 -4.17
C VAL A 6 -10.36 8.01 -5.39
N ILE A 7 -9.47 7.05 -5.19
CA ILE A 7 -9.23 6.00 -6.17
C ILE A 7 -9.93 4.74 -5.71
N VAL A 8 -10.54 4.01 -6.65
CA VAL A 8 -11.11 2.68 -6.40
C VAL A 8 -10.48 1.73 -7.40
N ALA A 9 -9.86 0.67 -6.89
CA ALA A 9 -9.10 -0.27 -7.71
C ALA A 9 -9.24 -1.69 -7.16
N ARG A 10 -8.96 -2.68 -8.01
CA ARG A 10 -8.93 -4.09 -7.65
C ARG A 10 -7.50 -4.59 -7.59
N ILE A 11 -7.18 -5.35 -6.56
CA ILE A 11 -5.83 -5.92 -6.36
C ILE A 11 -5.59 -7.03 -7.36
N VAL A 12 -4.48 -6.92 -8.09
CA VAL A 12 -4.06 -7.87 -9.14
C VAL A 12 -2.73 -8.54 -8.83
N ALA A 13 -1.92 -7.98 -7.93
CA ALA A 13 -0.71 -8.63 -7.40
C ALA A 13 -0.38 -8.16 -5.98
N VAL A 14 0.36 -8.99 -5.26
CA VAL A 14 1.02 -8.64 -4.00
C VAL A 14 2.52 -8.76 -4.25
N VAL A 15 3.28 -7.70 -3.94
CA VAL A 15 4.73 -7.68 -4.09
C VAL A 15 5.33 -8.12 -2.76
N SER A 16 5.99 -9.28 -2.77
CA SER A 16 6.66 -9.83 -1.59
C SER A 16 8.04 -9.21 -1.40
N HIS A 17 8.39 -8.90 -0.16
CA HIS A 17 9.75 -8.57 0.27
C HIS A 17 9.99 -9.14 1.67
N GLU A 18 11.24 -9.15 2.12
CA GLU A 18 11.65 -9.79 3.39
C GLU A 18 11.12 -9.05 4.62
N ASP A 19 10.92 -7.73 4.50
CA ASP A 19 10.36 -6.92 5.58
C ASP A 19 8.82 -7.01 5.60
N ILE A 20 8.23 -6.76 6.77
CA ILE A 20 6.77 -6.74 6.92
C ILE A 20 6.16 -5.44 6.35
N VAL A 21 6.95 -4.36 6.29
CA VAL A 21 6.50 -3.02 5.89
C VAL A 21 7.46 -2.44 4.85
N PRO A 22 6.97 -1.75 3.80
CA PRO A 22 5.56 -1.53 3.47
C PRO A 22 4.91 -2.75 2.84
N LEU A 23 3.65 -3.03 3.19
CA LEU A 23 2.86 -3.97 2.40
C LEU A 23 2.62 -3.35 1.02
N THR A 24 3.11 -4.00 -0.03
CA THR A 24 3.02 -3.47 -1.39
C THR A 24 2.10 -4.33 -2.25
N VAL A 25 1.10 -3.70 -2.87
CA VAL A 25 0.18 -4.36 -3.80
C VAL A 25 0.15 -3.62 -5.12
N VAL A 26 -0.17 -4.34 -6.20
CA VAL A 26 -0.49 -3.74 -7.49
C VAL A 26 -2.00 -3.79 -7.64
N ALA A 27 -2.60 -2.64 -7.96
CA ALA A 27 -4.03 -2.52 -8.18
C ALA A 27 -4.32 -1.90 -9.54
N CYS A 28 -5.43 -2.31 -10.12
CA CYS A 28 -5.90 -1.87 -11.43
C CYS A 28 -7.30 -1.28 -11.31
N ASP A 29 -7.53 -0.15 -11.97
CA ASP A 29 -8.87 0.46 -12.08
C ASP A 29 -9.58 0.04 -13.38
N SER A 30 -10.76 0.60 -13.63
CA SER A 30 -11.54 0.32 -14.85
C SER A 30 -10.88 0.76 -16.15
N SER A 31 -9.84 1.60 -16.09
CA SER A 31 -9.09 2.05 -17.27
C SER A 31 -7.95 1.11 -17.66
N GLU A 32 -7.84 -0.04 -16.98
CA GLU A 32 -6.75 -0.99 -17.11
C GLU A 32 -5.37 -0.42 -16.72
N SER A 33 -5.35 0.74 -16.04
CA SER A 33 -4.14 1.35 -15.53
C SER A 33 -3.74 0.69 -14.21
N CYS A 34 -2.55 0.09 -14.17
CA CYS A 34 -1.98 -0.50 -12.97
C CYS A 34 -1.11 0.50 -12.20
N LEU A 35 -1.26 0.53 -10.88
CA LEU A 35 -0.40 1.31 -9.98
C LEU A 35 0.04 0.46 -8.79
N ALA A 36 1.30 0.67 -8.37
CA ALA A 36 1.79 0.15 -7.11
C ALA A 36 1.23 0.99 -5.96
N ILE A 37 0.74 0.34 -4.92
CA ILE A 37 0.24 0.97 -3.70
C ILE A 37 1.04 0.40 -2.53
N THR A 38 1.73 1.28 -1.81
CA THR A 38 2.53 0.92 -0.63
C THR A 38 1.81 1.38 0.63
N ILE A 39 1.51 0.45 1.53
CA ILE A 39 0.78 0.71 2.77
C ILE A 39 1.75 0.55 3.95
N TYR A 40 1.91 1.62 4.71
CA TYR A 40 2.76 1.71 5.90
C TYR A 40 1.95 1.51 7.18
N ASN A 41 2.63 1.36 8.32
CA ASN A 41 2.00 1.21 9.64
C ASN A 41 0.95 0.09 9.71
N CYS A 42 1.20 -0.99 8.99
CA CYS A 42 0.34 -2.17 8.92
C CYS A 42 0.68 -3.13 10.07
N SER A 43 -0.33 -3.74 10.69
CA SER A 43 -0.08 -4.88 11.57
C SER A 43 0.50 -6.06 10.76
N PRO A 44 1.24 -6.99 11.37
CA PRO A 44 1.73 -8.19 10.67
C PRO A 44 0.62 -9.07 10.07
N SER A 45 -0.62 -8.96 10.58
CA SER A 45 -1.78 -9.68 10.06
C SER A 45 -2.51 -8.95 8.93
N PHE A 46 -2.17 -7.67 8.68
CA PHE A 46 -2.77 -6.90 7.61
C PHE A 46 -2.27 -7.41 6.26
N SER A 47 -3.19 -7.88 5.44
CA SER A 47 -2.90 -8.48 4.14
C SER A 47 -4.06 -8.28 3.19
N PHE A 48 -3.79 -8.48 1.91
CA PHE A 48 -4.79 -8.47 0.85
C PHE A 48 -4.81 -9.79 0.10
N VAL A 49 -5.95 -10.07 -0.52
CA VAL A 49 -6.14 -11.20 -1.43
C VAL A 49 -6.39 -10.65 -2.83
N LEU A 50 -5.94 -11.38 -3.85
CA LEU A 50 -6.24 -11.03 -5.24
C LEU A 50 -7.74 -10.90 -5.45
N GLY A 51 -8.15 -9.85 -6.17
CA GLY A 51 -9.56 -9.54 -6.39
C GLY A 51 -10.20 -8.66 -5.32
N ASP A 52 -9.54 -8.43 -4.17
CA ASP A 52 -10.02 -7.44 -3.21
C ASP A 52 -10.14 -6.06 -3.86
N SER A 53 -11.26 -5.40 -3.58
CA SER A 53 -11.47 -4.02 -3.99
C SER A 53 -10.98 -3.09 -2.88
N ILE A 54 -10.25 -2.06 -3.25
CA ILE A 54 -9.73 -1.06 -2.31
C ILE A 54 -10.17 0.32 -2.73
N ALA A 55 -10.45 1.18 -1.76
CA ALA A 55 -10.61 2.61 -1.99
C ALA A 55 -9.64 3.40 -1.12
N VAL A 56 -8.87 4.30 -1.72
CA VAL A 56 -7.91 5.16 -1.01
C VAL A 56 -8.36 6.61 -1.15
N ALA A 57 -8.66 7.23 -0.01
CA ALA A 57 -9.03 8.64 0.06
C ALA A 57 -7.78 9.53 0.05
N ASP A 58 -7.90 10.68 -0.60
CA ASP A 58 -6.87 11.70 -0.74
C ASP A 58 -5.48 11.14 -1.12
N PRO A 59 -5.37 10.37 -2.22
CA PRO A 59 -4.19 9.56 -2.49
C PRO A 59 -2.93 10.42 -2.60
N PHE A 60 -1.86 9.95 -1.97
CA PHE A 60 -0.53 10.54 -2.09
C PHE A 60 0.23 9.85 -3.22
N VAL A 61 0.09 10.39 -4.43
CA VAL A 61 0.82 9.92 -5.61
C VAL A 61 2.28 10.37 -5.54
N VAL A 62 3.19 9.43 -5.78
CA VAL A 62 4.63 9.66 -5.87
C VAL A 62 5.09 9.28 -7.27
N GLU A 63 5.83 10.19 -7.91
CA GLU A 63 6.54 9.91 -9.15
C GLU A 63 7.98 9.54 -8.82
N THR A 64 8.35 8.28 -9.04
CA THR A 64 9.72 7.82 -8.90
C THR A 64 10.37 7.82 -10.28
N LYS A 65 11.46 8.55 -10.44
CA LYS A 65 12.17 8.70 -11.71
C LYS A 65 13.58 8.12 -11.60
N ASP A 66 14.02 7.53 -12.71
CA ASP A 66 15.40 7.12 -12.94
C ASP A 66 16.00 6.20 -11.86
N VAL A 67 15.21 5.27 -11.31
CA VAL A 67 15.70 4.26 -10.37
C VAL A 67 16.65 3.33 -11.11
N ILE A 68 17.91 3.31 -10.68
CA ILE A 68 18.94 2.43 -11.23
C ILE A 68 18.89 1.12 -10.45
N LEU A 69 18.54 0.02 -11.12
CA LEU A 69 18.63 -1.31 -10.51
C LEU A 69 19.95 -1.99 -10.91
N PRO A 70 20.53 -2.82 -10.03
CA PRO A 70 21.72 -3.60 -10.37
C PRO A 70 21.36 -4.56 -11.52
N SER A 71 21.85 -4.29 -12.72
CA SER A 71 21.63 -5.08 -13.95
C SER A 71 20.40 -4.75 -14.81
N SER A 72 19.68 -3.64 -14.57
CA SER A 72 18.62 -3.19 -15.49
C SER A 72 18.84 -1.76 -15.98
N ARG A 73 18.11 -1.39 -17.03
CA ARG A 73 17.92 0.02 -17.39
C ARG A 73 17.22 0.76 -16.24
N SER A 74 17.38 2.08 -16.21
CA SER A 74 16.66 2.91 -15.25
C SER A 74 15.16 2.72 -15.42
N ILE A 75 14.43 2.65 -14.31
CA ILE A 75 12.97 2.56 -14.30
C ILE A 75 12.36 3.81 -13.71
N SER A 76 11.25 4.24 -14.30
CA SER A 76 10.41 5.30 -13.75
C SER A 76 9.00 4.75 -13.60
N PHE A 77 8.37 5.01 -12.46
CA PHE A 77 7.02 4.53 -12.19
C PHE A 77 6.29 5.47 -11.24
N ARG A 78 4.96 5.35 -11.23
CA ARG A 78 4.09 6.06 -10.28
C ARG A 78 3.57 5.07 -9.26
N SER A 79 3.52 5.50 -8.00
CA SER A 79 2.95 4.73 -6.91
C SER A 79 2.08 5.61 -6.02
N ILE A 80 1.26 4.98 -5.19
CA ILE A 80 0.47 5.63 -4.15
C ILE A 80 1.01 5.17 -2.81
N GLN A 81 1.37 6.12 -1.95
CA GLN A 81 1.75 5.82 -0.58
C GLN A 81 0.57 6.05 0.36
N VAL A 82 0.22 5.02 1.12
CA VAL A 82 -0.82 5.06 2.13
C VAL A 82 -0.16 4.98 3.50
N LYS A 83 -0.25 6.07 4.27
CA LYS A 83 0.49 6.21 5.54
C LYS A 83 0.09 5.19 6.62
N ASN A 84 -1.18 4.80 6.63
CA ASN A 84 -1.71 3.81 7.53
C ASN A 84 -2.96 3.16 6.92
N PRO A 85 -3.32 1.92 7.30
CA PRO A 85 -4.48 1.24 6.76
C PRO A 85 -5.79 2.02 6.92
N ALA A 86 -5.98 2.82 7.98
CA ALA A 86 -7.26 3.50 8.22
C ALA A 86 -7.63 4.54 7.13
N LEU A 87 -6.68 4.91 6.26
CA LEU A 87 -6.91 5.77 5.11
C LEU A 87 -7.47 5.03 3.87
N LEU A 88 -7.68 3.72 3.98
CA LEU A 88 -8.29 2.92 2.92
C LEU A 88 -9.47 2.08 3.42
N SER A 89 -10.38 1.79 2.50
CA SER A 89 -11.39 0.74 2.67
C SER A 89 -11.02 -0.51 1.85
N ARG A 90 -11.37 -1.69 2.37
CA ARG A 90 -11.25 -2.98 1.70
C ARG A 90 -12.65 -3.58 1.56
N ASN A 91 -13.05 -3.89 0.34
CA ASN A 91 -14.37 -4.44 0.00
C ASN A 91 -15.52 -3.62 0.61
N GLY A 92 -15.40 -2.29 0.58
CA GLY A 92 -16.38 -1.36 1.13
C GLY A 92 -16.31 -1.15 2.65
N VAL A 93 -15.42 -1.84 3.37
CA VAL A 93 -15.26 -1.69 4.82
C VAL A 93 -13.99 -0.91 5.14
N ILE A 94 -14.13 0.19 5.87
CA ILE A 94 -12.97 0.96 6.38
C ILE A 94 -12.16 0.04 7.31
N THR A 95 -10.84 0.01 7.14
CA THR A 95 -10.00 -0.85 7.95
C THR A 95 -10.03 -0.42 9.42
N LYS A 96 -10.03 -1.41 10.33
CA LYS A 96 -10.16 -1.18 11.77
C LYS A 96 -8.81 -0.79 12.38
N ALA A 97 -8.83 -0.15 13.54
CA ALA A 97 -7.64 0.19 14.31
C ALA A 97 -6.72 -1.02 14.58
N THR A 98 -7.28 -2.22 14.72
CA THR A 98 -6.55 -3.49 14.91
C THR A 98 -5.69 -3.91 13.71
N GLN A 99 -5.84 -3.25 12.57
CA GLN A 99 -5.04 -3.48 11.37
C GLN A 99 -3.81 -2.56 11.31
N LEU A 100 -3.66 -1.62 12.25
CA LEU A 100 -2.46 -0.80 12.40
C LEU A 100 -1.42 -1.55 13.23
N ALA A 101 -0.14 -1.26 13.00
CA ALA A 101 0.92 -1.80 13.83
C ALA A 101 0.73 -1.34 15.30
N PRO A 102 0.81 -2.25 16.29
CA PRO A 102 0.74 -1.88 17.69
C PRO A 102 2.03 -1.17 18.13
N ALA A 103 1.91 -0.19 19.03
CA ALA A 103 3.06 0.35 19.74
C ALA A 103 3.41 -0.60 20.89
N THR A 104 4.39 -1.48 20.69
CA THR A 104 4.84 -2.45 21.70
C THR A 104 6.18 -2.03 22.29
N ILE A 105 6.29 -2.02 23.62
CA ILE A 105 7.54 -1.81 24.35
C ILE A 105 7.88 -3.12 25.05
N ASN A 106 9.03 -3.70 24.74
CA ASN A 106 9.53 -4.90 25.39
C ASN A 106 10.58 -4.50 26.44
N PHE A 107 10.37 -4.88 27.69
CA PHE A 107 11.36 -4.75 28.75
C PHE A 107 11.97 -6.11 29.05
N THR A 108 13.29 -6.19 29.04
CA THR A 108 14.03 -7.35 29.55
C THR A 108 14.57 -6.98 30.92
N VAL A 109 14.07 -7.63 31.97
CA VAL A 109 14.65 -7.50 33.32
C VAL A 109 15.83 -8.48 33.39
N MET A 110 17.02 -7.96 33.69
CA MET A 110 18.24 -8.73 33.95
C MET A 110 18.21 -9.41 35.31
#